data_AF-A0A560GKX5-F1
#
_entry.id   AF-A0A560GKX5-F1
#
_cell.length_a   1.000
_cell.length_b   1.000
_cell.length_c   1.000
_cell.angle_alpha   90.00
_cell.angle_beta   90.00
_cell.angle_gamma   90.00
#
_symmetry.space_group_name_H-M   'P 1'
#
loop_
_entity.id
_entity.type
_entity.pdbx_description
1 polymer ?
#
loop_
_entity_poly.entity_id
_entity_poly.type
_entity_poly.pdbx_seq_one_letter_code
_entity_poly.pdbx_strand_id
1 'polypeptide(L)' 'MDIVVLGVDLGKNSCSVAGLNAAGQVVLRRRLKREGIAGLARQWPG' A
#
# COMPACT_ATOMS: atom_id res chain seq x y z
N MET A 1 0.17 13.89 2.86
CA MET A 1 1.23 13.23 2.08
C MET A 1 0.51 12.38 1.08
N ASP A 2 0.42 12.85 -0.16
CA ASP A 2 -0.52 12.29 -1.12
C ASP A 2 0.09 11.08 -1.82
N ILE A 3 -0.66 9.98 -1.80
CA ILE A 3 -0.43 8.86 -2.70
C ILE A 3 -1.28 9.11 -3.94
N VAL A 4 -0.63 9.29 -5.09
CA VAL A 4 -1.30 9.44 -6.39
C VAL A 4 -1.31 8.14 -7.18
N VAL A 5 -0.39 7.21 -6.86
CA VAL A 5 -0.36 5.85 -7.42
C VAL A 5 -0.19 4.85 -6.30
N LEU A 6 -1.07 3.84 -6.27
CA LEU A 6 -1.00 2.72 -5.35
C LEU A 6 -0.67 1.43 -6.10
N GLY A 7 0.50 0.86 -5.84
CA GLY A 7 0.88 -0.48 -6.28
C GLY A 7 0.53 -1.53 -5.24
N VAL A 8 -0.16 -2.59 -5.66
CA VAL A 8 -0.53 -3.73 -4.81
C VAL A 8 -0.06 -5.02 -5.47
N ASP A 9 0.73 -5.80 -4.73
CA ASP A 9 1.21 -7.12 -5.14
C ASP A 9 0.64 -8.18 -4.19
N LEU A 10 -0.12 -9.13 -4.74
CA LEU A 10 -0.86 -10.16 -4.01
C LEU A 10 -0.17 -11.52 -4.14
N GLY A 11 0.84 -11.77 -3.30
CA GLY A 11 1.45 -13.08 -3.19
C GLY A 11 0.64 -14.09 -2.36
N LYS A 12 1.05 -15.37 -2.42
CA LYS A 12 0.37 -16.48 -1.71
C LYS A 12 0.40 -16.32 -0.19
N ASN A 13 1.55 -15.95 0.36
CA ASN A 13 1.80 -15.88 1.81
C ASN A 13 1.99 -14.45 2.31
N SER A 14 2.20 -13.53 1.39
CA SER A 14 2.54 -12.16 1.69
C SER A 14 2.09 -11.28 0.55
N CYS A 15 1.61 -10.10 0.91
CA CYS A 15 1.26 -9.06 -0.03
C CYS A 15 2.11 -7.82 0.24
N SER A 16 2.38 -7.05 -0.81
CA SER A 16 3.16 -5.81 -0.72
C SER A 16 2.31 -4.65 -1.20
N VAL A 17 2.42 -3.51 -0.52
CA VAL A 17 1.76 -2.26 -0.90
C VAL A 17 2.81 -1.17 -0.98
N ALA A 18 2.81 -0.43 -2.09
CA ALA A 18 3.66 0.72 -2.32
C ALA A 18 2.82 1.92 -2.77
N GLY A 19 3.02 3.06 -2.12
CA GLY A 19 2.41 4.33 -2.52
C GLY A 19 3.45 5.27 -3.08
N LEU A 20 3.17 5.87 -4.24
CA LEU A 20 4.01 6.90 -4.85
C LEU A 20 3.33 8.27 -4.77
N ASN A 21 4.12 9.31 -4.51
CA ASN A 21 3.67 10.69 -4.68
C ASN A 21 3.80 11.15 -6.15
N ALA A 22 3.39 12.39 -6.44
CA ALA A 22 3.45 12.96 -7.78
C ALA A 22 4.87 13.06 -8.38
N ALA A 23 5.91 13.07 -7.54
CA ALA A 23 7.30 13.03 -7.97
C ALA A 23 7.83 11.60 -8.22
N GLY A 24 6.97 10.57 -8.09
CA GLY A 24 7.34 9.16 -8.24
C GLY A 24 8.11 8.59 -7.05
N GLN A 25 8.17 9.29 -5.92
CA GLN A 25 8.87 8.82 -4.71
C GLN A 25 7.98 7.88 -3.91
N VAL A 26 8.58 6.83 -3.35
CA VAL A 26 7.87 5.90 -2.46
C VAL A 26 7.60 6.57 -1.11
N VAL A 27 6.34 6.87 -0.85
CA VAL A 27 5.85 7.52 0.39
C VAL A 27 5.16 6.54 1.34
N LEU A 28 4.80 5.36 0.85
CA LEU A 28 4.30 4.24 1.64
C LEU A 28 4.96 2.95 1.16
N ARG A 29 5.44 2.12 2.09
CA ARG A 29 5.86 0.74 1.80
C ARG A 29 5.47 -0.17 2.96
N ARG A 30 4.71 -1.22 2.66
CA ARG A 30 4.27 -2.21 3.64
C ARG A 30 4.28 -3.61 3.04
N ARG A 31 4.64 -4.58 3.87
CA ARG A 31 4.47 -6.01 3.59
C ARG A 31 3.51 -6.57 4.64
N LEU A 32 2.48 -7.24 4.18
CA LEU A 32 1.32 -7.65 4.98
C LEU A 32 1.01 -9.11 4.71
N LYS A 33 0.32 -9.78 5.64
CA LYS A 33 -0.46 -10.97 5.28
C LYS A 33 -1.75 -10.53 4.61
N ARG A 34 -2.42 -11.45 3.89
CA ARG A 34 -3.63 -11.15 3.12
C ARG A 34 -4.72 -10.48 3.97
N GLU A 35 -4.88 -10.91 5.21
CA GLU A 35 -5.90 -10.42 6.14
C GLU A 35 -5.65 -8.95 6.53
N GLY A 36 -4.39 -8.50 6.49
CA GLY A 36 -3.99 -7.14 6.86
C GLY A 36 -4.25 -6.09 5.77
N ILE A 37 -4.52 -6.48 4.52
CA ILE A 37 -4.73 -5.53 3.42
C ILE A 37 -5.95 -4.65 3.66
N ALA A 38 -7.10 -5.25 3.97
CA ALA A 38 -8.33 -4.49 4.21
C ALA A 38 -8.19 -3.57 5.43
N GLY A 39 -7.43 -4.00 6.44
CA GLY A 39 -7.09 -3.18 7.60
C GLY A 39 -6.26 -1.95 7.23
N LEU A 40 -5.26 -2.11 6.36
CA LEU A 40 -4.48 -0.98 5.86
C LEU A 40 -5.38 0.03 5.12
N ALA A 41 -6.28 -0.44 4.26
CA ALA A 41 -7.19 0.43 3.51
C ALA A 41 -8.13 1.23 4.44
N ARG A 42 -8.65 0.63 5.52
CA ARG A 42 -9.52 1.32 6.49
C ARG A 42 -8.82 2.43 7.27
N GLN A 43 -7.50 2.31 7.48
CA GLN A 43 -6.73 3.32 8.19
C GLN A 43 -6.33 4.50 7.28
N TRP A 44 -6.55 4.37 5.97
CA TRP A 44 -6.21 5.43 5.05
C TRP A 44 -7.24 6.57 5.16
N PRO A 45 -6.80 7.82 5.40
CA PRO A 45 -7.72 8.91 5.73
C PRO A 45 -8.61 9.40 4.58
N GLY A 46 -8.47 8.86 3.36
CA GLY A 46 -9.35 9.13 2.23
C GLY A 46 -9.23 10.53 1.67
#